data_AF-A0A8F2B0G2-F1
#
_entry.id   AF-A0A8F2B0G2-F1
#
_cell.length_a   1.000
_cell.length_b   1.000
_cell.length_c   1.000
_cell.angle_alpha   90.00
_cell.angle_beta   90.00
_cell.angle_gamma   90.00
#
_symmetry.space_group_name_H-M   'P 1'
#
loop_
_entity.id
_entity.type
_entity.pdbx_description
1 polymer ?
#
loop_
_entity_poly.entity_id
_entity_poly.type
_entity_poly.pdbx_seq_one_letter_code
_entity_poly.pdbx_strand_id
1 'polypeptide(L)'
;MLIYRVFLAYLLSAIVLTGVSFAEDVLLDSVAAIVNDTAITYSEFEKKYEEAQIFSNAAKIPMLSKTDVISTMTNRVLLKSMAIAMKLSGKDDDELIAKFVDIKVRSYAIVREEDIERFCTENKVKAESDEERKKIEKYLTEEDVNKRLKALIEELRSKSYIKIYVK
;
A
#
# COMPACT_ATOMS: atom_id res chain seq x y z
N MET A 1 -55.45 15.72 -43.77
CA MET A 1 -54.48 14.61 -43.89
C MET A 1 -53.03 15.07 -44.16
N LEU A 2 -52.81 16.06 -45.04
CA LEU A 2 -51.47 16.55 -45.39
C LEU A 2 -50.69 17.14 -44.20
N ILE A 3 -51.35 17.95 -43.35
CA ILE A 3 -50.75 18.61 -42.19
C ILE A 3 -50.23 17.60 -41.16
N TYR A 4 -50.96 16.51 -40.93
CA TYR A 4 -50.57 15.46 -39.97
C TYR A 4 -49.32 14.70 -40.43
N ARG A 5 -49.15 14.53 -41.75
CA ARG A 5 -47.96 13.88 -42.34
C ARG A 5 -46.72 14.77 -42.23
N VAL A 6 -46.87 16.08 -42.40
CA VAL A 6 -45.77 17.05 -42.22
C VAL A 6 -45.35 17.14 -40.75
N PHE A 7 -46.32 17.14 -39.83
CA PHE A 7 -46.06 17.16 -38.39
C PHE A 7 -45.37 15.88 -37.91
N LEU A 8 -45.81 14.72 -38.40
CA LEU A 8 -45.19 13.43 -38.09
C LEU A 8 -43.76 13.32 -38.64
N ALA A 9 -43.51 13.84 -39.85
CA ALA A 9 -42.17 13.89 -40.43
C ALA A 9 -41.23 14.81 -39.64
N TYR A 10 -41.74 15.95 -39.16
CA TYR A 10 -40.98 16.85 -38.30
C TYR A 10 -40.63 16.19 -36.96
N LEU A 11 -41.58 15.49 -36.35
CA LEU A 11 -41.39 14.79 -35.08
C LEU A 11 -40.39 13.63 -35.20
N LEU A 12 -40.43 12.87 -36.30
CA LEU A 12 -39.44 11.83 -36.60
C LEU A 12 -38.05 12.41 -36.88
N SER A 13 -37.96 13.56 -37.57
CA SER A 13 -36.67 14.23 -37.79
C SER A 13 -36.07 14.79 -36.50
N ALA A 14 -36.91 15.28 -35.58
CA ALA A 14 -36.46 15.76 -34.27
C ALA A 14 -35.89 14.62 -33.42
N ILE A 15 -36.49 13.42 -33.46
CA ILE A 15 -35.99 12.24 -32.74
C ILE A 15 -34.63 11.76 -33.29
N VAL A 16 -34.42 11.86 -34.61
CA VAL A 16 -33.14 11.49 -35.25
C VAL A 16 -32.04 12.52 -34.96
N LEU A 17 -32.39 13.81 -34.85
CA LEU A 17 -31.45 14.88 -34.48
C LEU A 17 -31.12 14.92 -32.98
N THR A 18 -31.99 14.41 -32.11
CA THR A 18 -31.69 14.19 -30.69
C THR A 18 -31.07 12.81 -30.46
N GLY A 19 -30.36 12.24 -31.44
CA GLY A 19 -29.54 11.06 -31.26
C GLY A 19 -28.58 11.28 -30.10
N VAL A 20 -29.02 10.87 -28.91
CA VAL A 20 -28.28 10.99 -27.67
C VAL A 20 -27.05 10.13 -27.85
N SER A 21 -25.92 10.79 -28.07
CA SER A 21 -24.63 10.15 -27.94
C SER A 21 -24.48 9.82 -26.46
N PHE A 22 -24.96 8.65 -26.06
CA PHE A 22 -24.50 7.97 -24.86
C PHE A 22 -23.09 7.47 -25.16
N ALA A 23 -22.16 8.41 -25.28
CA ALA A 23 -20.77 8.11 -25.02
C ALA A 23 -20.70 7.88 -23.51
N GLU A 24 -20.86 6.63 -23.07
CA GLU A 24 -20.27 6.22 -21.81
C GLU A 24 -18.77 6.50 -21.97
N ASP A 25 -18.31 7.59 -21.39
CA ASP A 25 -16.88 7.83 -21.18
C ASP A 25 -16.39 6.66 -20.33
N VAL A 26 -15.88 5.62 -20.99
CA VAL A 26 -15.08 4.59 -20.35
C VAL A 26 -13.81 5.32 -19.91
N LEU A 27 -13.86 5.87 -18.70
CA LEU A 27 -12.71 6.49 -18.04
C LEU A 27 -11.66 5.38 -17.85
N LEU A 28 -10.77 5.27 -18.83
CA LEU A 28 -9.57 4.46 -18.74
C LEU A 28 -8.71 5.04 -17.62
N ASP A 29 -8.74 4.37 -16.47
CA ASP A 29 -7.92 4.74 -15.33
C ASP A 29 -6.44 4.64 -15.71
N SER A 30 -5.70 5.70 -15.41
CA SER A 30 -4.29 5.79 -15.77
C SER A 30 -3.42 4.98 -14.81
N VAL A 31 -2.23 4.58 -15.25
CA VAL A 31 -1.32 3.78 -14.43
C VAL A 31 -0.41 4.70 -13.62
N ALA A 32 -0.44 4.58 -12.29
CA ALA A 32 0.45 5.32 -11.39
C ALA A 32 1.84 4.68 -11.28
N ALA A 33 1.88 3.35 -11.23
CA ALA A 33 3.12 2.59 -11.22
C ALA A 33 2.93 1.15 -11.75
N ILE A 34 4.00 0.55 -12.25
CA ILE A 34 4.08 -0.86 -12.61
C ILE A 34 5.13 -1.52 -11.72
N VAL A 35 4.75 -2.62 -11.08
CA VAL A 35 5.59 -3.43 -10.20
C VAL A 35 5.51 -4.88 -10.69
N ASN A 36 6.55 -5.34 -11.38
CA ASN A 36 6.55 -6.56 -12.18
C ASN A 36 5.34 -6.58 -13.12
N ASP A 37 4.42 -7.54 -12.95
CA ASP A 37 3.21 -7.68 -13.77
C ASP A 37 1.97 -7.04 -13.13
N THR A 38 2.13 -6.32 -12.01
CA THR A 38 1.03 -5.66 -11.29
C THR A 38 1.05 -4.15 -11.55
N ALA A 39 -0.06 -3.62 -12.06
CA ALA A 39 -0.26 -2.18 -12.18
C ALA A 39 -0.92 -1.64 -10.91
N ILE A 40 -0.42 -0.50 -10.42
CA ILE A 40 -1.10 0.34 -9.44
C ILE A 40 -1.77 1.46 -10.23
N THR A 41 -3.08 1.61 -10.10
CA THR A 41 -3.81 2.64 -10.85
C THR A 41 -3.71 4.01 -10.18
N TYR A 42 -4.03 5.07 -10.93
CA TYR A 42 -4.00 6.43 -10.41
C TYR A 42 -5.09 6.66 -9.38
N SER A 43 -6.30 6.14 -9.61
CA SER A 43 -7.38 6.24 -8.62
C SER A 43 -7.04 5.53 -7.30
N GLU A 44 -6.39 4.36 -7.36
CA GLU A 44 -5.90 3.65 -6.17
C GLU A 44 -4.85 4.47 -5.42
N PHE A 45 -3.90 5.07 -6.15
CA PHE A 45 -2.86 5.91 -5.59
C PHE A 45 -3.45 7.18 -4.94
N GLU A 46 -4.35 7.88 -5.63
CA GLU A 46 -4.96 9.11 -5.16
C GLU A 46 -5.79 8.87 -3.89
N LYS A 47 -6.63 7.83 -3.88
CA LYS A 47 -7.36 7.41 -2.70
C LYS A 47 -6.43 7.13 -1.52
N LYS A 48 -5.33 6.40 -1.75
CA LYS A 48 -4.35 6.10 -0.69
C LYS A 48 -3.58 7.32 -0.22
N TYR A 49 -3.30 8.25 -1.12
CA TYR A 49 -2.67 9.52 -0.77
C TYR A 49 -3.60 10.34 0.12
N GLU A 50 -4.88 10.49 -0.24
CA GLU A 50 -5.88 11.19 0.56
C GLU A 50 -6.06 10.56 1.95
N GLU A 51 -6.19 9.24 2.03
CA GLU A 51 -6.24 8.50 3.30
C GLU A 51 -5.01 8.82 4.18
N ALA A 52 -3.81 8.86 3.58
CA ALA A 52 -2.57 9.18 4.27
C ALA A 52 -2.52 10.64 4.75
N GLN A 53 -3.06 11.60 3.97
CA GLN A 53 -3.15 13.01 4.38
C GLN A 53 -4.09 13.18 5.58
N ILE A 54 -5.27 12.56 5.52
CA ILE A 54 -6.26 12.60 6.61
C ILE A 54 -5.65 12.01 7.89
N PHE A 55 -5.00 10.86 7.78
CA PHE A 55 -4.31 10.24 8.91
C PHE A 55 -3.20 11.12 9.47
N SER A 56 -2.35 11.70 8.62
CA SER A 56 -1.24 12.55 9.05
C SER A 56 -1.72 13.78 9.83
N ASN A 57 -2.80 14.40 9.35
CA ASN A 57 -3.46 15.52 10.03
C ASN A 57 -4.07 15.11 11.37
N ALA A 58 -4.78 13.98 11.41
CA ALA A 58 -5.42 13.49 12.64
C ALA A 58 -4.40 13.10 13.73
N ALA A 59 -3.31 12.42 13.33
CA ALA A 59 -2.25 11.97 14.22
C ALA A 59 -1.20 13.05 14.53
N LYS A 60 -1.30 14.24 13.91
CA LYS A 60 -0.33 15.34 14.04
C LYS A 60 1.10 14.92 13.73
N ILE A 61 1.27 14.07 12.72
CA ILE A 61 2.57 13.60 12.24
C ILE A 61 2.95 14.32 10.94
N PRO A 62 4.25 14.35 10.57
CA PRO A 62 4.69 14.94 9.31
C PRO A 62 3.94 14.38 8.10
N MET A 63 3.59 15.26 7.19
CA MET A 63 2.79 14.93 6.02
C MET A 63 3.59 14.07 5.04
N LEU A 64 3.05 12.92 4.67
CA LEU A 64 3.71 12.01 3.73
C LEU A 64 3.73 12.60 2.32
N SER A 65 4.88 12.52 1.66
CA SER A 65 5.00 12.92 0.26
C SER A 65 4.31 11.90 -0.65
N LYS A 66 3.96 12.33 -1.86
CA LYS A 66 3.47 11.42 -2.92
C LYS A 66 4.44 10.26 -3.18
N THR A 67 5.74 10.55 -3.12
CA THR A 67 6.81 9.56 -3.29
C THR A 67 6.77 8.52 -2.16
N ASP A 68 6.53 8.93 -0.92
CA ASP A 68 6.44 8.01 0.22
C ASP A 68 5.23 7.07 0.10
N VAL A 69 4.09 7.62 -0.34
CA VAL A 69 2.85 6.85 -0.52
C VAL A 69 3.01 5.83 -1.65
N ILE A 70 3.46 6.24 -2.83
CA ILE A 70 3.64 5.29 -3.94
C ILE A 70 4.74 4.26 -3.64
N SER A 71 5.79 4.64 -2.90
CA SER A 71 6.82 3.71 -2.44
C SER A 71 6.24 2.68 -1.48
N THR A 72 5.37 3.10 -0.55
CA THR A 72 4.66 2.21 0.37
C THR A 72 3.75 1.24 -0.38
N MET A 73 2.97 1.72 -1.35
CA MET A 73 2.12 0.86 -2.19
C MET A 73 2.97 -0.14 -2.99
N THR A 74 4.08 0.31 -3.57
CA THR A 74 5.04 -0.55 -4.28
C THR A 74 5.57 -1.65 -3.37
N ASN A 75 6.02 -1.30 -2.16
CA ASN A 75 6.53 -2.27 -1.19
C ASN A 75 5.45 -3.28 -0.78
N ARG A 76 4.20 -2.85 -0.63
CA ARG A 76 3.07 -3.74 -0.33
C ARG A 76 2.82 -4.75 -1.44
N VAL A 77 2.88 -4.32 -2.71
CA VAL A 77 2.76 -5.24 -3.86
C VAL A 77 3.87 -6.30 -3.81
N LEU A 78 5.12 -5.89 -3.60
CA LEU A 78 6.26 -6.82 -3.52
C LEU A 78 6.11 -7.84 -2.37
N LEU A 79 5.74 -7.38 -1.18
CA LEU A 79 5.54 -8.24 -0.02
C LEU A 79 4.38 -9.22 -0.24
N LYS A 80 3.27 -8.74 -0.81
CA LYS A 80 2.12 -9.58 -1.16
C LYS A 80 2.50 -10.66 -2.17
N SER A 81 3.22 -10.31 -3.24
CA SER A 81 3.68 -11.27 -4.24
C SER A 81 4.54 -12.39 -3.61
N MET A 82 5.42 -12.05 -2.66
CA MET A 82 6.23 -13.05 -1.96
C MET A 82 5.41 -13.92 -1.00
N ALA A 83 4.43 -13.33 -0.31
CA ALA A 83 3.49 -14.09 0.53
C ALA A 83 2.70 -15.12 -0.29
N ILE A 84 2.23 -14.73 -1.48
CA ILE A 84 1.53 -15.62 -2.43
C ILE A 84 2.48 -16.70 -2.95
N ALA A 85 3.71 -16.36 -3.30
CA ALA A 85 4.72 -17.33 -3.76
C ALA A 85 5.02 -18.41 -2.68
N MET A 86 4.92 -18.04 -1.41
CA MET A 86 5.01 -18.96 -0.26
C MET A 86 3.72 -19.75 0.02
N LYS A 87 2.67 -19.59 -0.80
CA LYS A 87 1.37 -20.24 -0.63
C LYS A 87 0.70 -19.90 0.70
N LEU A 88 0.93 -18.70 1.22
CA LEU A 88 0.24 -18.21 2.42
C LEU A 88 -1.19 -17.79 2.07
N SER A 89 -2.08 -17.85 3.06
CA SER A 89 -3.47 -17.41 2.93
C SER A 89 -3.84 -16.45 4.07
N GLY A 90 -4.62 -15.44 3.75
CA GLY A 90 -5.16 -14.43 4.67
C GLY A 90 -6.58 -14.05 4.26
N LYS A 91 -7.35 -13.44 5.16
CA LYS A 91 -8.68 -12.92 4.83
C LYS A 91 -8.60 -11.74 3.86
N ASP A 92 -7.54 -10.95 3.99
CA ASP A 92 -7.22 -9.81 3.16
C ASP A 92 -5.69 -9.71 2.95
N ASP A 93 -5.29 -8.71 2.16
CA ASP A 93 -3.89 -8.44 1.85
C ASP A 93 -3.06 -8.08 3.09
N ASP A 94 -3.65 -7.42 4.08
CA ASP A 94 -2.95 -6.99 5.30
C ASP A 94 -2.62 -8.20 6.19
N GLU A 95 -3.57 -9.10 6.42
CA GLU A 95 -3.35 -10.34 7.15
C GLU A 95 -2.33 -11.23 6.43
N LEU A 96 -2.40 -11.29 5.10
CA LEU A 96 -1.47 -12.08 4.29
C LEU A 96 -0.03 -11.55 4.41
N ILE A 97 0.17 -10.24 4.28
CA ILE A 97 1.48 -9.60 4.45
C ILE A 97 1.98 -9.76 5.88
N ALA A 98 1.11 -9.58 6.89
CA ALA A 98 1.48 -9.74 8.29
C ALA A 98 2.00 -11.15 8.60
N LYS A 99 1.32 -12.20 8.11
CA LYS A 99 1.78 -13.59 8.25
C LYS A 99 3.13 -13.82 7.58
N PHE A 100 3.33 -13.27 6.38
CA PHE A 100 4.61 -13.36 5.69
C PHE A 100 5.73 -12.72 6.51
N VAL A 101 5.53 -11.50 7.02
CA VAL A 101 6.52 -10.80 7.86
C VAL A 101 6.80 -11.58 9.14
N ASP A 102 5.78 -12.14 9.78
CA ASP A 102 5.95 -12.95 10.98
C ASP A 102 6.85 -14.16 10.73
N ILE A 103 6.56 -14.92 9.67
CA ILE A 103 7.29 -16.14 9.33
C ILE A 103 8.70 -15.83 8.81
N LYS A 104 8.89 -14.81 7.97
CA LYS A 104 10.16 -14.58 7.26
C LYS A 104 11.07 -13.55 7.91
N VAL A 105 10.52 -12.69 8.76
CA VAL A 105 11.28 -11.61 9.39
C VAL A 105 11.29 -11.80 10.91
N ARG A 106 10.11 -11.85 11.54
CA ARG A 106 9.99 -11.85 13.01
C ARG A 106 10.54 -13.12 13.65
N SER A 107 10.34 -14.28 13.01
CA SER A 107 10.89 -15.56 13.49
C SER A 107 12.41 -15.59 13.65
N TYR A 108 13.13 -14.68 12.98
CA TYR A 108 14.59 -14.55 13.06
C TYR A 108 15.07 -13.43 13.99
N ALA A 109 14.16 -12.59 14.51
CA ALA A 109 14.47 -11.52 15.45
C ALA A 109 14.47 -12.07 16.87
N ILE A 110 15.56 -12.74 17.25
CA ILE A 110 15.74 -13.34 18.57
C ILE A 110 16.61 -12.41 19.40
N VAL A 111 16.05 -11.91 20.50
CA VAL A 111 16.77 -11.13 21.51
C VAL A 111 17.14 -12.05 22.66
N ARG A 112 18.43 -12.10 23.01
CA ARG A 112 18.92 -12.84 24.17
C ARG A 112 19.15 -11.92 25.36
N GLU A 113 19.33 -12.52 26.53
CA GLU A 113 19.63 -11.76 27.75
C GLU A 113 20.90 -10.91 27.59
N GLU A 114 21.92 -11.43 26.90
CA GLU A 114 23.17 -10.69 26.67
C GLU A 114 22.94 -9.42 25.82
N ASP A 115 21.90 -9.41 24.97
CA ASP A 115 21.54 -8.25 24.17
C ASP A 115 20.85 -7.17 25.02
N ILE A 116 20.03 -7.58 25.98
CA ILE A 116 19.37 -6.70 26.95
C ILE A 116 20.42 -6.07 27.88
N GLU A 117 21.34 -6.86 28.42
CA GLU A 117 22.43 -6.37 29.27
C GLU A 117 23.33 -5.37 28.54
N ARG A 118 23.67 -5.66 27.28
CA ARG A 118 24.43 -4.75 26.42
C ARG A 118 23.68 -3.45 26.19
N PHE A 119 22.39 -3.51 25.85
CA PHE A 119 21.56 -2.31 25.66
C PHE A 119 21.50 -1.44 26.93
N CYS A 120 21.28 -2.04 28.09
CA CYS A 120 21.26 -1.35 29.38
C CYS A 120 22.60 -0.63 29.65
N THR A 121 23.71 -1.31 29.37
CA THR A 121 25.06 -0.77 29.57
C THR A 121 25.35 0.40 28.63
N GLU A 122 25.07 0.25 27.33
CA GLU A 122 25.31 1.27 26.31
C GLU A 122 24.44 2.53 26.51
N ASN A 123 23.19 2.33 26.91
CA ASN A 123 22.22 3.43 27.08
C ASN A 123 22.15 3.97 28.51
N LYS A 124 22.95 3.43 29.44
CA LYS A 124 22.96 3.79 30.87
C LYS A 124 21.57 3.68 31.52
N VAL A 125 20.80 2.68 31.09
CA VAL A 125 19.47 2.36 31.62
C VAL A 125 19.61 1.17 32.57
N LYS A 126 18.88 1.19 33.68
CA LYS A 126 18.73 0.03 34.55
C LYS A 126 17.37 -0.60 34.29
N ALA A 127 17.35 -1.90 34.07
CA ALA A 127 16.11 -2.68 34.10
C ALA A 127 16.04 -3.37 35.47
N GLU A 128 15.36 -2.73 36.41
CA GLU A 128 15.28 -3.18 37.80
C GLU A 128 14.16 -4.20 38.00
N SER A 129 13.18 -4.21 37.09
CA SER A 129 12.07 -5.16 37.08
C SER A 129 12.01 -6.02 35.82
N ASP A 130 11.40 -7.19 35.93
CA ASP A 130 11.09 -8.06 34.78
C ASP A 130 10.23 -7.36 33.72
N GLU A 131 9.39 -6.40 34.15
CA GLU A 131 8.51 -5.66 33.24
C GLU A 131 9.30 -4.65 32.38
N GLU A 132 10.33 -4.01 32.95
CA GLU A 132 11.26 -3.16 32.21
C GLU A 132 12.12 -3.97 31.24
N ARG A 133 12.62 -5.14 31.66
CA ARG A 133 13.36 -6.05 30.78
C ARG A 133 12.52 -6.47 29.58
N LYS A 134 11.24 -6.84 29.78
CA LYS A 134 10.31 -7.16 28.67
C LYS A 134 10.08 -5.99 27.72
N LYS A 135 10.06 -4.74 28.22
CA LYS A 135 9.94 -3.56 27.35
C LYS A 135 11.19 -3.37 26.49
N ILE A 136 12.38 -3.58 27.06
CA ILE A 136 13.66 -3.53 26.33
C ILE A 136 13.72 -4.65 25.29
N GLU A 137 13.39 -5.88 25.69
CA GLU A 137 13.34 -7.03 24.80
C GLU A 137 12.40 -6.77 23.61
N LYS A 138 11.18 -6.27 23.87
CA LYS A 138 10.23 -5.89 22.83
C LYS A 138 10.81 -4.81 21.92
N TYR A 139 11.43 -3.78 22.49
CA TYR A 139 12.05 -2.71 21.70
C TYR A 139 13.14 -3.24 20.77
N LEU A 140 14.08 -4.01 21.30
CA LEU A 140 15.17 -4.62 20.54
C LEU A 140 14.65 -5.57 19.45
N THR A 141 13.59 -6.31 19.77
CA THR A 141 12.92 -7.20 18.81
C THR A 141 12.33 -6.39 17.66
N GLU A 142 11.53 -5.35 17.94
CA GLU A 142 10.97 -4.50 16.88
C GLU A 142 12.05 -3.77 16.08
N GLU A 143 13.15 -3.35 16.72
CA GLU A 143 14.29 -2.73 16.04
C GLU A 143 14.92 -3.70 15.02
N ASP A 144 15.19 -4.95 15.42
CA ASP A 144 15.76 -5.96 14.52
C ASP A 144 14.77 -6.35 13.41
N VAL A 145 13.49 -6.52 13.74
CA VAL A 145 12.43 -6.75 12.75
C VAL A 145 12.42 -5.63 11.70
N ASN A 146 12.47 -4.38 12.11
CA ASN A 146 12.47 -3.23 11.20
C ASN A 146 13.72 -3.21 10.30
N LYS A 147 14.91 -3.49 10.86
CA LYS A 147 16.15 -3.58 10.08
C LYS A 147 16.07 -4.68 9.03
N ARG A 148 15.63 -5.88 9.42
CA ARG A 148 15.49 -7.04 8.52
C ARG A 148 14.42 -6.82 7.46
N LEU A 149 13.27 -6.27 7.84
CA LEU A 149 12.20 -5.95 6.89
C LEU A 149 12.67 -4.95 5.84
N LYS A 150 13.39 -3.90 6.26
CA LYS A 150 13.96 -2.92 5.34
C LYS A 150 14.94 -3.58 4.36
N ALA A 151 15.87 -4.39 4.87
CA ALA A 151 16.83 -5.11 4.02
C ALA A 151 16.13 -6.04 3.02
N LEU A 152 15.10 -6.76 3.45
CA LEU A 152 14.29 -7.62 2.59
C LEU A 152 13.58 -6.82 1.50
N ILE A 153 12.95 -5.69 1.85
CA ILE A 153 12.28 -4.82 0.86
C ILE A 153 13.30 -4.32 -0.19
N GLU A 154 14.47 -3.86 0.23
CA GLU A 154 15.53 -3.43 -0.70
C GLU A 154 15.98 -4.57 -1.62
N GLU A 155 16.15 -5.77 -1.08
CA GLU A 155 16.44 -6.96 -1.90
C GLU A 155 15.34 -7.22 -2.94
N LEU A 156 14.06 -7.20 -2.53
CA LEU A 156 12.93 -7.40 -3.43
C LEU A 156 12.86 -6.32 -4.51
N ARG A 157 13.11 -5.05 -4.15
CA ARG A 157 13.15 -3.94 -5.10
C ARG A 157 14.27 -4.11 -6.11
N SER A 158 15.46 -4.54 -5.68
CA SER A 158 16.62 -4.76 -6.57
C SER A 158 16.40 -5.86 -7.61
N LYS A 159 15.50 -6.81 -7.32
CA LYS A 159 15.17 -7.96 -8.18
C LYS A 159 13.88 -7.77 -8.98
N SER A 160 13.20 -6.64 -8.82
CA SER A 160 11.89 -6.39 -9.43
C SER A 160 11.95 -5.30 -10.47
N TYR A 161 11.10 -5.40 -11.49
CA TYR A 161 10.87 -4.31 -12.41
C TYR A 161 9.91 -3.30 -11.78
N ILE A 162 10.37 -2.07 -11.55
CA ILE A 162 9.56 -1.01 -10.95
C ILE A 162 9.63 0.23 -11.83
N LYS A 163 8.47 0.71 -12.28
CA LYS A 163 8.36 1.96 -13.05
C LYS A 163 7.24 2.82 -12.49
N ILE A 164 7.60 4.00 -11.98
CA ILE A 164 6.67 4.95 -11.36
C ILE A 164 6.40 6.10 -12.34
N TYR A 165 5.14 6.47 -12.48
CA TYR A 165 4.67 7.53 -13.39
C TYR A 165 4.15 8.77 -12.65
N VAL A 166 3.82 8.65 -11.37
CA VAL A 166 3.38 9.77 -10.52
C VAL A 166 4.58 10.55 -9.98
N LYS A 167 4.45 11.89 -9.97
CA LYS A 167 5.40 12.83 -9.36
C LYS A 167 4.76 13.55 -8.17
#